data_AF-A0AAP8NN01-F1
#
_entry.id   AF-A0AAP8NN01-F1
#
_cell.length_a   1.000
_cell.length_b   1.000
_cell.length_c   1.000
_cell.angle_alpha   90.00
_cell.angle_beta   90.00
_cell.angle_gamma   90.00
#
_symmetry.space_group_name_H-M   'P 1'
#
loop_
_entity.id
_entity.type
_entity.pdbx_description
1 polymer ?
#
loop_
_entity_poly.entity_id
_entity_poly.type
_entity_poly.pdbx_seq_one_letter_code
_entity_poly.pdbx_strand_id
1 'polypeptide(L)'
;MGINGEFNCGPFLAVFSFEVKHEMSNGREILKPGEMKLPERSRWGTFCAMEQQACDLLVTAFRMLGGAEQSSAAGDAAVAVRDGKILETGSAAELEARWTPSVRRDLGNALLMPGLINAHTHVPMTFLRGFADDLPLMEWLTGHIFPVEARLTDKIVSLGARLGMYEMMRTGTTAFVDSYLLEANVLQEAERMGMRCVGGEVVFAFPSPAYGGWDGAEALYREQAERFSGRGRVQVALMPHSVYTTSDEVLRRSMKLAEELDMMLHIHLSESAGEVEQCRSLHGGRRPVGYARDMGLLNERAVLAHMVDVTDEELELVAASGAAVVHNPVSNLKLASGFARVRDMVQAGVPVSLGTDGACSNNSLDMFETMKLAAILAKGYSGDATALPAMQALKMATAEGARIFRTPGLGTLVPGAPADMIALNLDEPNLCPMFNETSHAVYASSGKDCVFTMVEGRILYDHGIYTDGLYADTAAEMRDLVKWVKNSD
;
A
#
# COMPACT_ATOMS: atom_id res chain seq x y z
N MET A 1 -48.96 -19.79 -36.39
CA MET A 1 -48.31 -18.48 -36.67
C MET A 1 -47.80 -17.97 -35.33
N GLY A 2 -46.48 -17.94 -35.12
CA GLY A 2 -45.89 -17.32 -33.93
C GLY A 2 -45.92 -15.80 -34.09
N ILE A 3 -46.31 -15.08 -33.05
CA ILE A 3 -46.16 -13.63 -32.97
C ILE A 3 -44.95 -13.38 -32.09
N ASN A 4 -43.86 -12.87 -32.67
CA ASN A 4 -42.73 -12.33 -31.92
C ASN A 4 -43.07 -10.88 -31.55
N GLY A 5 -43.08 -10.56 -30.26
CA GLY A 5 -43.11 -9.19 -29.77
C GLY A 5 -41.77 -8.86 -29.13
N GLU A 6 -41.07 -7.86 -29.64
CA GLU A 6 -39.87 -7.29 -29.01
C GLU A 6 -40.30 -6.19 -28.03
N PHE A 7 -39.85 -6.27 -26.77
CA PHE A 7 -39.93 -5.16 -25.82
C PHE A 7 -38.53 -4.63 -25.57
N ASN A 8 -38.36 -3.33 -25.78
CA ASN A 8 -37.07 -2.65 -25.67
C ASN A 8 -36.90 -2.12 -24.23
N CYS A 9 -35.94 -2.66 -23.48
CA CYS A 9 -35.56 -2.19 -22.15
C CYS A 9 -34.03 -2.16 -22.01
N GLY A 10 -33.37 -1.12 -22.55
CA GLY A 10 -31.95 -0.86 -22.27
C GLY A 10 -30.99 -2.00 -22.69
N PRO A 11 -29.72 -2.00 -22.25
CA PRO A 11 -28.63 -2.67 -22.98
C PRO A 11 -28.59 -4.20 -22.88
N PHE A 12 -29.67 -4.86 -22.43
CA PHE A 12 -29.76 -6.31 -22.38
C PHE A 12 -30.95 -6.80 -23.22
N LEU A 13 -30.65 -7.38 -24.38
CA LEU A 13 -31.62 -8.11 -25.20
C LEU A 13 -31.82 -9.50 -24.60
N ALA A 14 -33.00 -9.76 -24.02
CA ALA A 14 -33.44 -11.10 -23.68
C ALA A 14 -34.51 -11.56 -24.68
N VAL A 15 -34.22 -12.61 -25.45
CA VAL A 15 -35.17 -13.22 -26.40
C VAL A 15 -35.82 -14.42 -25.71
N PHE A 16 -37.15 -14.39 -25.55
CA PHE A 16 -37.92 -15.53 -25.05
C PHE A 16 -38.77 -16.12 -26.18
N SER A 17 -38.76 -17.46 -26.29
CA SER A 17 -39.64 -18.21 -27.18
C SER A 17 -40.61 -19.04 -26.34
N PHE A 18 -41.91 -18.95 -26.63
CA PHE A 18 -42.93 -19.80 -26.00
C PHE A 18 -43.59 -20.69 -27.05
N GLU A 19 -43.77 -21.96 -26.73
CA GLU A 19 -44.44 -22.96 -27.56
C GLU A 19 -45.85 -23.21 -27.00
N VAL A 20 -46.89 -22.88 -27.77
CA VAL A 20 -48.29 -23.11 -27.36
C VAL A 20 -48.76 -24.45 -27.92
N LYS A 21 -48.98 -25.45 -27.04
CA LYS A 21 -49.70 -26.68 -27.40
C LYS A 21 -51.21 -26.44 -27.32
N HIS A 22 -51.91 -26.57 -28.44
CA HIS A 22 -53.36 -26.61 -28.49
C HIS A 22 -53.85 -28.06 -28.40
N GLU A 23 -54.52 -28.43 -27.30
CA GLU A 23 -55.45 -29.56 -27.30
C GLU A 23 -56.81 -29.07 -27.83
N MET A 24 -57.32 -29.71 -28.88
CA MET A 24 -58.65 -29.45 -29.42
C MET A 24 -59.67 -30.39 -28.77
N SER A 25 -60.59 -29.84 -27.99
CA SER A 25 -61.85 -30.50 -27.64
C SER A 25 -63.03 -29.73 -28.21
N ASN A 26 -63.86 -30.45 -28.97
CA ASN A 26 -65.05 -29.96 -29.67
C ASN A 26 -66.05 -29.24 -28.76
N GLY A 27 -66.44 -28.02 -29.13
CA GLY A 27 -67.57 -27.32 -28.53
C GLY A 27 -67.87 -26.01 -29.28
N ARG A 28 -68.98 -25.97 -30.01
CA ARG A 28 -69.52 -24.74 -30.59
C ARG A 28 -70.10 -23.89 -29.46
N GLU A 29 -69.55 -22.70 -29.23
CA GLU A 29 -70.33 -21.60 -28.65
C GLU A 29 -69.86 -20.26 -29.24
N ILE A 30 -70.82 -19.56 -29.83
CA ILE A 30 -70.68 -18.23 -30.43
C ILE A 30 -70.91 -17.23 -29.28
N LEU A 31 -69.89 -16.48 -28.88
CA LEU A 31 -70.03 -15.36 -27.94
C LEU A 31 -69.86 -14.01 -28.64
N LYS A 32 -70.82 -13.12 -28.39
CA LYS A 32 -70.96 -11.75 -28.93
C LYS A 32 -69.89 -10.80 -28.36
N PRO A 33 -69.56 -9.69 -29.04
CA PRO A 33 -68.54 -8.74 -28.57
C PRO A 33 -69.11 -7.79 -27.51
N GLY A 34 -68.51 -7.80 -26.32
CA GLY A 34 -68.79 -6.84 -25.25
C GLY A 34 -68.61 -7.49 -23.88
N GLU A 35 -67.70 -6.92 -23.08
CA GLU A 35 -67.27 -7.34 -21.73
C GLU A 35 -66.13 -8.37 -21.66
N MET A 36 -64.90 -7.89 -21.87
CA MET A 36 -63.71 -8.55 -21.34
C MET A 36 -63.54 -8.14 -19.88
N LYS A 37 -63.97 -8.99 -18.93
CA LYS A 37 -63.57 -8.85 -17.53
C LYS A 37 -62.09 -9.22 -17.41
N LEU A 38 -61.25 -8.23 -17.08
CA LEU A 38 -59.87 -8.50 -16.66
C LEU A 38 -59.90 -9.37 -15.39
N PRO A 39 -59.14 -10.47 -15.32
CA PRO A 39 -58.97 -11.21 -14.07
C PRO A 39 -58.29 -10.32 -13.03
N GLU A 40 -58.63 -10.51 -11.76
CA GLU A 40 -58.03 -9.81 -10.62
C GLU A 40 -56.49 -9.79 -10.70
N ARG A 41 -55.90 -8.62 -10.40
CA ARG A 41 -54.45 -8.41 -10.19
C ARG A 41 -53.95 -9.09 -8.91
N SER A 42 -54.27 -10.36 -8.70
CA SER A 42 -53.67 -11.15 -7.63
C SER A 42 -53.07 -12.41 -8.22
N ARG A 43 -51.77 -12.62 -7.96
CA ARG A 43 -50.96 -13.82 -8.27
C ARG A 43 -50.27 -13.91 -9.63
N TRP A 44 -49.55 -12.89 -10.08
CA TRP A 44 -48.38 -13.10 -10.96
C TRP A 44 -47.28 -12.10 -10.66
N GLY A 45 -46.78 -12.15 -9.42
CA GLY A 45 -45.47 -11.61 -9.08
C GLY A 45 -44.50 -12.78 -9.07
N THR A 46 -43.96 -13.14 -10.23
CA THR A 46 -42.80 -14.03 -10.29
C THR A 46 -41.64 -13.24 -9.71
N PHE A 47 -41.43 -13.33 -8.39
CA PHE A 47 -40.12 -13.05 -7.82
C PHE A 47 -39.20 -14.13 -8.41
N CYS A 48 -38.55 -13.83 -9.54
CA CYS A 48 -37.28 -14.49 -9.83
C CYS A 48 -36.37 -14.10 -8.66
N ALA A 49 -36.30 -14.96 -7.64
CA ALA A 49 -35.20 -14.90 -6.69
C ALA A 49 -33.94 -14.98 -7.54
N MET A 50 -33.20 -13.87 -7.64
CA MET A 50 -31.89 -13.91 -8.26
C MET A 50 -31.10 -14.94 -7.48
N GLU A 51 -30.66 -16.00 -8.14
CA GLU A 51 -29.88 -17.05 -7.52
C GLU A 51 -28.59 -16.42 -6.99
N GLN A 52 -28.37 -16.56 -5.68
CA GLN A 52 -27.18 -15.98 -5.06
C GLN A 52 -25.93 -16.61 -5.65
N GLN A 53 -24.93 -15.79 -5.94
CA GLN A 53 -23.65 -16.26 -6.41
C GLN A 53 -22.74 -16.54 -5.21
N ALA A 54 -21.93 -17.60 -5.25
CA ALA A 54 -21.01 -17.85 -4.15
C ALA A 54 -19.97 -16.72 -4.00
N CYS A 55 -19.38 -16.55 -2.82
CA CYS A 55 -18.11 -15.84 -2.64
C CYS A 55 -17.32 -16.47 -1.48
N ASP A 56 -16.04 -16.13 -1.33
CA ASP A 56 -15.21 -16.71 -0.29
C ASP A 56 -15.50 -16.04 1.05
N LEU A 57 -15.57 -14.71 1.01
CA LEU A 57 -15.73 -13.89 2.20
C LEU A 57 -16.69 -12.73 1.93
N LEU A 58 -17.54 -12.44 2.91
CA LEU A 58 -18.30 -11.21 2.99
C LEU A 58 -17.89 -10.47 4.27
N VAL A 59 -17.31 -9.28 4.11
CA VAL A 59 -16.92 -8.39 5.22
C VAL A 59 -17.99 -7.31 5.37
N THR A 60 -18.51 -7.08 6.57
CA THR A 60 -19.46 -6.01 6.87
C THR A 60 -18.89 -5.04 7.91
N ALA A 61 -19.24 -3.76 7.80
CA ALA A 61 -18.84 -2.72 8.74
C ALA A 61 -19.91 -1.62 8.81
N PHE A 62 -19.82 -0.76 9.83
CA PHE A 62 -20.73 0.38 9.98
C PHE A 62 -20.54 1.42 8.87
N ARG A 63 -19.32 1.70 8.46
CA ARG A 63 -19.03 2.61 7.34
C ARG A 63 -17.88 2.06 6.50
N MET A 64 -17.84 2.48 5.24
CA MET A 64 -16.71 2.23 4.36
C MET A 64 -16.31 3.49 3.62
N LEU A 65 -15.01 3.68 3.51
CA LEU A 65 -14.35 4.63 2.62
C LEU A 65 -13.69 3.82 1.50
N GLY A 66 -14.43 3.56 0.41
CA GLY A 66 -13.98 2.67 -0.67
C GLY A 66 -12.90 3.25 -1.58
N GLY A 67 -12.69 4.55 -1.47
CA GLY A 67 -11.69 5.34 -2.18
C GLY A 67 -11.90 6.81 -1.82
N ALA A 68 -11.09 7.69 -2.39
CA ALA A 68 -11.08 9.11 -2.05
C ALA A 68 -12.43 9.85 -2.17
N GLU A 69 -13.44 9.31 -2.84
CA GLU A 69 -14.75 10.00 -2.96
C GLU A 69 -15.96 9.06 -2.78
N GLN A 70 -15.74 7.83 -2.32
CA GLN A 70 -16.80 6.84 -2.11
C GLN A 70 -16.94 6.54 -0.61
N SER A 71 -17.89 7.21 0.03
CA SER A 71 -18.35 6.88 1.39
C SER A 71 -19.67 6.12 1.33
N SER A 72 -19.81 5.06 2.12
CA SER A 72 -21.09 4.37 2.29
C SER A 72 -22.05 5.15 3.20
N ALA A 73 -23.33 4.76 3.19
CA ALA A 73 -24.24 5.15 4.25
C ALA A 73 -23.82 4.52 5.59
N ALA A 74 -24.28 5.12 6.69
CA ALA A 74 -24.02 4.64 8.05
C ALA A 74 -24.79 3.35 8.34
N GLY A 75 -24.13 2.37 8.96
CA GLY A 75 -24.67 1.06 9.28
C GLY A 75 -24.82 0.12 8.09
N ASP A 76 -24.24 0.45 6.93
CA ASP A 76 -24.60 -0.21 5.68
C ASP A 76 -23.42 -0.29 4.69
N ALA A 77 -22.34 -0.95 5.13
CA ALA A 77 -21.18 -1.22 4.29
C ALA A 77 -20.83 -2.69 4.24
N ALA A 78 -20.56 -3.19 3.03
CA ALA A 78 -20.08 -4.55 2.82
C ALA A 78 -19.13 -4.66 1.62
N VAL A 79 -18.25 -5.67 1.68
CA VAL A 79 -17.31 -6.05 0.62
C VAL A 79 -17.37 -7.56 0.42
N ALA A 80 -17.68 -7.99 -0.80
CA ALA A 80 -17.64 -9.39 -1.22
C ALA A 80 -16.28 -9.70 -1.88
N VAL A 81 -15.64 -10.78 -1.45
CA VAL A 81 -14.29 -11.18 -1.89
C VAL A 81 -14.31 -12.60 -2.44
N ARG A 82 -13.58 -12.83 -3.53
CA ARG A 82 -13.27 -14.15 -4.07
C ARG A 82 -11.88 -14.16 -4.68
N ASP A 83 -11.14 -15.25 -4.48
CA ASP A 83 -9.79 -15.45 -5.02
C ASP A 83 -8.87 -14.26 -4.70
N GLY A 84 -9.01 -13.74 -3.47
CA GLY A 84 -8.25 -12.60 -2.97
C GLY A 84 -8.56 -11.25 -3.62
N LYS A 85 -9.59 -11.16 -4.47
CA LYS A 85 -10.02 -9.93 -5.14
C LYS A 85 -11.40 -9.50 -4.68
N ILE A 86 -11.61 -8.20 -4.72
CA ILE A 86 -12.92 -7.58 -4.46
C ILE A 86 -13.82 -7.89 -5.66
N LEU A 87 -14.95 -8.52 -5.41
CA LEU A 87 -16.00 -8.73 -6.41
C LEU A 87 -16.91 -7.51 -6.48
N GLU A 88 -17.32 -7.02 -5.31
CA GLU A 88 -18.29 -5.97 -5.19
C GLU A 88 -18.20 -5.29 -3.83
N THR A 89 -18.55 -4.01 -3.79
CA THR A 89 -18.71 -3.20 -2.58
C THR A 89 -20.08 -2.53 -2.61
N GLY A 90 -20.75 -2.38 -1.47
CA GLY A 90 -22.07 -1.73 -1.42
C GLY A 90 -22.72 -1.83 -0.06
N SER A 91 -24.05 -1.75 -0.03
CA SER A 91 -24.84 -1.98 1.19
C SER A 91 -24.71 -3.42 1.66
N ALA A 92 -24.82 -3.64 2.97
CA ALA A 92 -24.83 -4.99 3.52
C ALA A 92 -26.02 -5.79 2.99
N ALA A 93 -27.20 -5.17 2.96
CA ALA A 93 -28.42 -5.82 2.49
C ALA A 93 -28.34 -6.26 1.01
N GLU A 94 -27.81 -5.42 0.11
CA GLU A 94 -27.68 -5.78 -1.32
C GLU A 94 -26.65 -6.89 -1.53
N LEU A 95 -25.54 -6.86 -0.81
CA LEU A 95 -24.51 -7.89 -0.97
C LEU A 95 -24.96 -9.21 -0.36
N GLU A 96 -25.63 -9.20 0.80
CA GLU A 96 -26.22 -10.41 1.40
C GLU A 96 -27.32 -11.03 0.55
N ALA A 97 -28.08 -10.21 -0.19
CA ALA A 97 -29.10 -10.69 -1.12
C ALA A 97 -28.51 -11.32 -2.39
N ARG A 98 -27.29 -10.94 -2.79
CA ARG A 98 -26.65 -11.37 -4.04
C ARG A 98 -25.58 -12.43 -3.87
N TRP A 99 -24.90 -12.45 -2.72
CA TRP A 99 -23.73 -13.29 -2.49
C TRP A 99 -23.95 -14.28 -1.35
N THR A 100 -23.58 -15.54 -1.57
CA THR A 100 -23.51 -16.59 -0.54
C THR A 100 -22.04 -16.80 -0.13
N PRO A 101 -21.59 -16.20 0.99
CA PRO A 101 -20.21 -16.32 1.43
C PRO A 101 -19.91 -17.64 2.12
N SER A 102 -18.68 -18.15 1.93
CA SER A 102 -18.15 -19.27 2.73
C SER A 102 -17.81 -18.83 4.15
N VAL A 103 -17.32 -17.59 4.31
CA VAL A 103 -16.99 -16.97 5.61
C VAL A 103 -17.67 -15.60 5.70
N ARG A 104 -18.24 -15.28 6.86
CA ARG A 104 -18.76 -13.95 7.17
C ARG A 104 -17.88 -13.30 8.24
N ARG A 105 -17.50 -12.04 8.02
CA ARG A 105 -16.78 -11.24 9.02
C ARG A 105 -17.49 -9.92 9.25
N ASP A 106 -18.14 -9.81 10.41
CA ASP A 106 -18.74 -8.55 10.86
C ASP A 106 -17.77 -7.80 11.75
N LEU A 107 -17.45 -6.57 11.36
CA LEU A 107 -16.53 -5.67 12.04
C LEU A 107 -17.27 -4.68 12.97
N GLY A 108 -18.60 -4.73 13.03
CA GLY A 108 -19.40 -3.90 13.93
C GLY A 108 -19.26 -2.40 13.64
N ASN A 109 -19.11 -1.60 14.70
CA ASN A 109 -18.97 -0.14 14.61
C ASN A 109 -17.57 0.27 14.14
N ALA A 110 -17.22 -0.08 12.91
CA ALA A 110 -15.92 0.21 12.32
C ALA A 110 -16.03 1.00 11.00
N LEU A 111 -14.97 1.75 10.69
CA LEU A 111 -14.73 2.34 9.37
C LEU A 111 -13.80 1.44 8.57
N LEU A 112 -14.32 0.78 7.55
CA LEU A 112 -13.56 -0.03 6.59
C LEU A 112 -12.92 0.88 5.53
N MET A 113 -11.65 0.68 5.20
CA MET A 113 -10.93 1.48 4.20
C MET A 113 -9.80 0.68 3.54
N PRO A 114 -9.22 1.14 2.41
CA PRO A 114 -8.04 0.51 1.84
C PRO A 114 -6.91 0.41 2.87
N GLY A 115 -6.15 -0.68 2.79
CA GLY A 115 -4.94 -0.80 3.60
C GLY A 115 -3.91 0.27 3.26
N LEU A 116 -3.16 0.70 4.26
CA LEU A 116 -2.13 1.72 4.11
C LEU A 116 -0.89 1.14 3.43
N ILE A 117 -0.21 2.00 2.69
CA ILE A 117 0.98 1.66 1.91
C ILE A 117 2.16 2.45 2.43
N ASN A 118 3.15 1.72 2.93
CA ASN A 118 4.41 2.28 3.40
C ASN A 118 5.46 2.19 2.29
N ALA A 119 5.63 3.26 1.51
CA ALA A 119 6.42 3.25 0.28
C ALA A 119 7.94 3.32 0.49
N HIS A 120 8.41 3.40 1.74
CA HIS A 120 9.84 3.38 2.05
C HIS A 120 10.08 2.98 3.52
N THR A 121 10.82 1.88 3.69
CA THR A 121 11.17 1.31 4.99
C THR A 121 12.58 0.73 4.98
N HIS A 122 13.11 0.56 6.20
CA HIS A 122 14.18 -0.37 6.54
C HIS A 122 13.66 -1.28 7.65
N VAL A 123 12.73 -2.18 7.33
CA VAL A 123 11.92 -2.94 8.31
C VAL A 123 12.80 -3.70 9.32
N PRO A 124 13.91 -4.35 8.92
CA PRO A 124 14.75 -5.04 9.89
C PRO A 124 15.29 -4.13 11.00
N MET A 125 15.47 -2.83 10.76
CA MET A 125 15.97 -1.88 11.78
C MET A 125 15.07 -1.74 13.02
N THR A 126 13.93 -2.44 13.11
CA THR A 126 13.19 -2.56 14.37
C THR A 126 14.02 -3.09 15.55
N PHE A 127 15.09 -3.87 15.31
CA PHE A 127 16.01 -4.29 16.38
C PHE A 127 16.92 -3.15 16.87
N LEU A 128 17.04 -2.06 16.12
CA LEU A 128 17.81 -0.85 16.43
C LEU A 128 16.93 0.28 17.00
N ARG A 129 15.65 0.02 17.28
CA ARG A 129 14.73 1.06 17.75
C ARG A 129 15.25 1.75 19.02
N GLY A 130 15.48 3.07 18.92
CA GLY A 130 16.02 3.89 20.02
C GLY A 130 17.48 3.60 20.37
N PHE A 131 18.27 3.00 19.46
CA PHE A 131 19.67 2.70 19.70
C PHE A 131 20.58 3.94 19.57
N ALA A 132 20.33 4.77 18.56
CA ALA A 132 21.13 5.96 18.25
C ALA A 132 20.20 7.13 17.89
N ASP A 133 19.93 7.99 18.87
CA ASP A 133 19.07 9.18 18.75
C ASP A 133 19.90 10.46 18.94
N ASP A 134 19.35 11.59 18.48
CA ASP A 134 19.92 12.95 18.65
C ASP A 134 21.32 13.16 18.03
N LEU A 135 21.55 12.56 16.85
CA LEU A 135 22.79 12.66 16.08
C LEU A 135 22.53 13.17 14.65
N PRO A 136 23.44 13.94 14.04
CA PRO A 136 23.38 14.26 12.62
C PRO A 136 23.48 13.00 11.74
N LEU A 137 22.82 12.99 10.56
CA LEU A 137 22.75 11.83 9.64
C LEU A 137 24.10 11.12 9.41
N MET A 138 25.16 11.86 9.08
CA MET A 138 26.47 11.25 8.79
C MET A 138 27.14 10.60 10.00
N GLU A 139 27.00 11.21 11.19
CA GLU A 139 27.52 10.67 12.44
C GLU A 139 26.72 9.44 12.85
N TRP A 140 25.39 9.51 12.71
CA TRP A 140 24.48 8.40 12.96
C TRP A 140 24.82 7.18 12.09
N LEU A 141 24.94 7.35 10.76
CA LEU A 141 25.28 6.28 9.83
C LEU A 141 26.65 5.65 10.14
N THR A 142 27.70 6.48 10.11
CA THR A 142 29.09 5.97 10.12
C THR A 142 29.60 5.60 11.51
N GLY A 143 29.13 6.28 12.54
CA GLY A 143 29.56 6.07 13.92
C GLY A 143 28.78 4.98 14.67
N HIS A 144 27.51 4.74 14.29
CA HIS A 144 26.61 3.90 15.07
C HIS A 144 25.95 2.78 14.27
N ILE A 145 25.33 3.10 13.13
CA ILE A 145 24.51 2.13 12.37
C ILE A 145 25.37 1.13 11.60
N PHE A 146 26.23 1.60 10.68
CA PHE A 146 27.07 0.73 9.85
C PHE A 146 27.95 -0.25 10.65
N PRO A 147 28.53 0.12 11.82
CA PRO A 147 29.26 -0.83 12.66
C PRO A 147 28.42 -2.00 13.20
N VAL A 148 27.12 -1.79 13.46
CA VAL A 148 26.22 -2.88 13.86
C VAL A 148 25.81 -3.70 12.64
N GLU A 149 25.48 -3.03 11.54
CA GLU A 149 25.04 -3.67 10.30
C GLU A 149 26.09 -4.58 9.66
N ALA A 150 27.38 -4.25 9.83
CA ALA A 150 28.49 -5.09 9.40
C ALA A 150 28.50 -6.50 10.04
N ARG A 151 27.71 -6.74 11.09
CA ARG A 151 27.61 -8.02 11.81
C ARG A 151 26.27 -8.73 11.59
N LEU A 152 25.42 -8.23 10.69
CA LEU A 152 24.10 -8.81 10.43
C LEU A 152 24.18 -10.29 10.07
N THR A 153 23.13 -11.02 10.46
CA THR A 153 22.92 -12.42 10.10
C THR A 153 21.49 -12.57 9.60
N ASP A 154 21.23 -13.60 8.81
CA ASP A 154 19.88 -13.92 8.31
C ASP A 154 18.86 -13.96 9.45
N LYS A 155 19.22 -14.58 10.59
CA LYS A 155 18.35 -14.65 11.77
C LYS A 155 17.92 -13.28 12.28
N ILE A 156 18.86 -12.33 12.39
CA ILE A 156 18.59 -10.98 12.91
C ILE A 156 17.70 -10.22 11.94
N VAL A 157 17.99 -10.30 10.64
CA VAL A 157 17.21 -9.63 9.60
C VAL A 157 15.78 -10.19 9.56
N SER A 158 15.61 -11.52 9.53
CA SER A 158 14.28 -12.15 9.60
C SER A 158 13.53 -11.78 10.87
N LEU A 159 14.19 -11.71 12.03
CA LEU A 159 13.53 -11.39 13.29
C LEU A 159 13.08 -9.92 13.34
N GLY A 160 13.93 -8.99 12.90
CA GLY A 160 13.58 -7.57 12.75
C GLY A 160 12.45 -7.35 11.73
N ALA A 161 12.52 -8.05 10.59
CA ALA A 161 11.48 -8.01 9.57
C ALA A 161 10.13 -8.47 10.13
N ARG A 162 10.10 -9.64 10.81
CA ARG A 162 8.88 -10.16 11.46
C ARG A 162 8.28 -9.17 12.45
N LEU A 163 9.09 -8.60 13.35
CA LEU A 163 8.58 -7.63 14.32
C LEU A 163 7.99 -6.39 13.63
N GLY A 164 8.67 -5.86 12.62
CA GLY A 164 8.18 -4.72 11.87
C GLY A 164 6.88 -5.01 11.11
N MET A 165 6.76 -6.21 10.51
CA MET A 165 5.53 -6.67 9.88
C MET A 165 4.37 -6.79 10.88
N TYR A 166 4.60 -7.30 12.08
CA TYR A 166 3.55 -7.31 13.13
C TYR A 166 3.13 -5.91 13.55
N GLU A 167 4.07 -4.95 13.65
CA GLU A 167 3.72 -3.56 13.92
C GLU A 167 2.87 -2.99 12.79
N MET A 168 3.32 -3.14 11.54
CA MET A 168 2.62 -2.71 10.32
C MET A 168 1.21 -3.30 10.22
N MET A 169 1.04 -4.60 10.44
CA MET A 169 -0.28 -5.26 10.43
C MET A 169 -1.21 -4.68 11.50
N ARG A 170 -0.67 -4.39 12.69
CA ARG A 170 -1.46 -3.83 13.79
C ARG A 170 -1.82 -2.36 13.58
N THR A 171 -1.02 -1.61 12.83
CA THR A 171 -1.25 -0.20 12.53
C THR A 171 -1.91 0.04 11.16
N GLY A 172 -2.32 -1.03 10.46
CA GLY A 172 -3.12 -0.96 9.24
C GLY A 172 -2.31 -0.82 7.94
N THR A 173 -1.03 -1.16 7.94
CA THR A 173 -0.22 -1.27 6.72
C THR A 173 -0.38 -2.65 6.09
N THR A 174 -0.73 -2.70 4.80
CA THR A 174 -0.93 -3.94 4.02
C THR A 174 0.17 -4.19 2.99
N ALA A 175 0.81 -3.11 2.53
CA ALA A 175 1.88 -3.16 1.56
C ALA A 175 3.04 -2.25 1.98
N PHE A 176 4.28 -2.71 1.76
CA PHE A 176 5.47 -1.92 2.05
C PHE A 176 6.58 -2.11 1.02
N VAL A 177 7.45 -1.11 0.91
CA VAL A 177 8.69 -1.18 0.13
C VAL A 177 9.86 -1.18 1.09
N ASP A 178 10.70 -2.19 1.02
CA ASP A 178 11.87 -2.33 1.90
C ASP A 178 13.18 -2.25 1.11
N SER A 179 14.21 -1.77 1.79
CA SER A 179 15.54 -1.58 1.23
C SER A 179 16.55 -1.86 2.33
N TYR A 180 17.12 -3.06 2.38
CA TYR A 180 18.05 -3.42 3.45
C TYR A 180 19.16 -4.38 2.99
N LEU A 181 19.97 -4.81 3.96
CA LEU A 181 20.98 -5.84 3.77
C LEU A 181 20.41 -7.23 4.08
N LEU A 182 20.86 -8.25 3.34
CA LEU A 182 20.33 -9.62 3.39
C LEU A 182 18.82 -9.67 3.11
N GLU A 183 18.39 -8.90 2.12
CA GLU A 183 16.99 -8.56 1.84
C GLU A 183 16.14 -9.79 1.48
N ALA A 184 16.78 -10.87 0.99
CA ALA A 184 16.11 -12.15 0.74
C ALA A 184 15.28 -12.62 1.94
N ASN A 185 15.73 -12.32 3.15
CA ASN A 185 15.06 -12.67 4.39
C ASN A 185 13.76 -11.88 4.59
N VAL A 186 13.74 -10.59 4.25
CA VAL A 186 12.55 -9.75 4.33
C VAL A 186 11.48 -10.26 3.36
N LEU A 187 11.87 -10.51 2.10
CA LEU A 187 10.97 -11.01 1.07
C LEU A 187 10.35 -12.37 1.44
N GLN A 188 11.16 -13.28 2.02
CA GLN A 188 10.69 -14.56 2.53
C GLN A 188 9.72 -14.42 3.70
N GLU A 189 10.01 -13.53 4.65
CA GLU A 189 9.11 -13.29 5.77
C GLU A 189 7.80 -12.62 5.32
N ALA A 190 7.85 -11.70 4.35
CA ALA A 190 6.66 -11.10 3.75
C ALA A 190 5.76 -12.16 3.10
N GLU A 191 6.35 -13.08 2.32
CA GLU A 191 5.63 -14.19 1.70
C GLU A 191 4.97 -15.08 2.77
N ARG A 192 5.74 -15.48 3.79
CA ARG A 192 5.29 -16.36 4.88
C ARG A 192 4.15 -15.72 5.69
N MET A 193 4.33 -14.46 6.07
CA MET A 193 3.39 -13.69 6.88
C MET A 193 2.19 -13.17 6.06
N GLY A 194 2.26 -13.23 4.73
CA GLY A 194 1.15 -12.90 3.83
C GLY A 194 1.04 -11.42 3.47
N MET A 195 2.04 -10.60 3.77
CA MET A 195 2.06 -9.18 3.39
C MET A 195 2.47 -8.97 1.93
N ARG A 196 2.14 -7.79 1.39
CA ARG A 196 2.66 -7.33 0.10
C ARG A 196 3.96 -6.57 0.30
N CYS A 197 5.00 -6.94 -0.44
CA CYS A 197 6.34 -6.38 -0.28
C CYS A 197 7.01 -6.21 -1.63
N VAL A 198 7.63 -5.04 -1.84
CA VAL A 198 8.65 -4.85 -2.86
C VAL A 198 9.96 -4.59 -2.14
N GLY A 199 10.95 -5.47 -2.26
CA GLY A 199 12.20 -5.38 -1.50
C GLY A 199 13.42 -5.39 -2.41
N GLY A 200 14.52 -4.79 -1.97
CA GLY A 200 15.79 -4.87 -2.70
C GLY A 200 17.03 -4.81 -1.82
N GLU A 201 18.03 -5.61 -2.18
CA GLU A 201 19.33 -5.58 -1.52
C GLU A 201 20.04 -4.26 -1.83
N VAL A 202 20.43 -3.52 -0.79
CA VAL A 202 21.09 -2.23 -0.96
C VAL A 202 22.44 -2.39 -1.68
N VAL A 203 22.65 -1.61 -2.75
CA VAL A 203 23.88 -1.62 -3.55
C VAL A 203 24.76 -0.40 -3.25
N PHE A 204 26.04 -0.68 -2.97
CA PHE A 204 27.09 0.30 -2.70
C PHE A 204 28.23 0.24 -3.74
N ALA A 205 29.06 1.28 -3.78
CA ALA A 205 30.33 1.26 -4.52
C ALA A 205 31.48 0.54 -3.79
N PHE A 206 31.28 0.18 -2.52
CA PHE A 206 32.23 -0.60 -1.72
C PHE A 206 31.69 -2.01 -1.44
N PRO A 207 32.56 -2.96 -1.03
CA PRO A 207 32.13 -4.34 -0.81
C PRO A 207 31.05 -4.46 0.28
N SER A 208 29.95 -5.13 -0.04
CA SER A 208 28.90 -5.52 0.91
C SER A 208 29.20 -6.90 1.51
N PRO A 209 28.86 -7.16 2.78
CA PRO A 209 28.94 -8.51 3.36
C PRO A 209 28.03 -9.52 2.65
N ALA A 210 26.95 -9.07 2.00
CA ALA A 210 25.98 -9.94 1.34
C ALA A 210 26.48 -10.49 -0.02
N TYR A 211 27.19 -9.66 -0.79
CA TYR A 211 27.52 -9.96 -2.18
C TYR A 211 28.93 -9.59 -2.62
N GLY A 212 29.74 -8.96 -1.76
CA GLY A 212 31.05 -8.42 -2.14
C GLY A 212 30.90 -7.20 -3.06
N GLY A 213 31.48 -7.24 -4.27
CA GLY A 213 31.44 -6.14 -5.23
C GLY A 213 30.28 -6.23 -6.23
N TRP A 214 30.27 -5.34 -7.24
CA TRP A 214 29.19 -5.25 -8.21
C TRP A 214 28.83 -6.59 -8.88
N ASP A 215 29.81 -7.37 -9.33
CA ASP A 215 29.50 -8.62 -10.06
C ASP A 215 28.73 -9.62 -9.17
N GLY A 216 28.99 -9.60 -7.86
CA GLY A 216 28.19 -10.34 -6.90
C GLY A 216 26.80 -9.73 -6.68
N ALA A 217 26.68 -8.40 -6.64
CA ALA A 217 25.38 -7.72 -6.56
C ALA A 217 24.50 -8.07 -7.76
N GLU A 218 25.05 -8.03 -8.97
CA GLU A 218 24.35 -8.38 -10.21
C GLU A 218 23.92 -9.86 -10.21
N ALA A 219 24.81 -10.77 -9.78
CA ALA A 219 24.47 -12.18 -9.66
C ALA A 219 23.35 -12.43 -8.64
N LEU A 220 23.43 -11.77 -7.48
CA LEU A 220 22.39 -11.84 -6.44
C LEU A 220 21.04 -11.33 -6.97
N TYR A 221 21.03 -10.18 -7.65
CA TYR A 221 19.79 -9.63 -8.21
C TYR A 221 19.15 -10.53 -9.26
N ARG A 222 19.95 -11.18 -10.12
CA ARG A 222 19.43 -12.14 -11.10
C ARG A 222 18.87 -13.39 -10.43
N GLU A 223 19.55 -13.92 -9.42
CA GLU A 223 19.06 -15.06 -8.62
C GLU A 223 17.74 -14.71 -7.91
N GLN A 224 17.67 -13.55 -7.28
CA GLN A 224 16.48 -13.10 -6.55
C GLN A 224 15.31 -12.83 -7.50
N ALA A 225 15.57 -12.26 -8.68
CA ALA A 225 14.57 -12.08 -9.73
C ALA A 225 13.94 -13.42 -10.14
N GLU A 226 14.76 -14.47 -10.27
CA GLU A 226 14.29 -15.83 -10.58
C GLU A 226 13.54 -16.44 -9.40
N ARG A 227 14.11 -16.38 -8.19
CA ARG A 227 13.57 -16.95 -6.96
C ARG A 227 12.18 -16.41 -6.61
N PHE A 228 11.99 -15.11 -6.76
CA PHE A 228 10.72 -14.43 -6.46
C PHE A 228 9.87 -14.18 -7.70
N SER A 229 10.25 -14.72 -8.86
CA SER A 229 9.44 -14.65 -10.07
C SER A 229 8.06 -15.27 -9.85
N GLY A 230 7.01 -14.57 -10.27
CA GLY A 230 5.63 -15.06 -10.18
C GLY A 230 5.04 -15.13 -8.76
N ARG A 231 5.73 -14.62 -7.73
CA ARG A 231 5.24 -14.63 -6.33
C ARG A 231 4.15 -13.59 -6.02
N GLY A 232 3.67 -12.87 -7.03
CA GLY A 232 2.53 -11.96 -6.95
C GLY A 232 2.75 -10.76 -6.01
N ARG A 233 2.51 -10.97 -4.71
CA ARG A 233 2.60 -9.96 -3.64
C ARG A 233 4.04 -9.59 -3.26
N VAL A 234 4.99 -10.47 -3.54
CA VAL A 234 6.40 -10.27 -3.22
C VAL A 234 7.17 -10.05 -4.52
N GLN A 235 7.86 -8.92 -4.63
CA GLN A 235 8.59 -8.49 -5.82
C GLN A 235 9.97 -7.96 -5.43
N VAL A 236 10.90 -8.02 -6.37
CA VAL A 236 12.27 -7.52 -6.21
C VAL A 236 12.40 -6.16 -6.89
N ALA A 237 13.08 -5.22 -6.23
CA ALA A 237 13.43 -3.92 -6.78
C ALA A 237 14.92 -3.65 -6.63
N LEU A 238 15.47 -2.85 -7.54
CA LEU A 238 16.87 -2.49 -7.52
C LEU A 238 17.12 -1.27 -6.62
N MET A 239 18.04 -1.39 -5.65
CA MET A 239 18.20 -0.42 -4.57
C MET A 239 19.63 0.13 -4.46
N PRO A 240 20.14 0.93 -5.41
CA PRO A 240 21.36 1.69 -5.15
C PRO A 240 21.12 2.64 -3.98
N HIS A 241 22.02 2.65 -2.99
CA HIS A 241 21.77 3.34 -1.72
C HIS A 241 21.51 4.85 -1.90
N SER A 242 22.51 5.59 -2.38
CA SER A 242 22.47 7.05 -2.57
C SER A 242 23.56 7.52 -3.53
N VAL A 243 23.51 8.78 -3.98
CA VAL A 243 24.53 9.33 -4.89
C VAL A 243 25.93 9.46 -4.26
N TYR A 244 26.04 9.52 -2.93
CA TYR A 244 27.30 9.71 -2.22
C TYR A 244 27.95 8.42 -1.71
N THR A 245 27.25 7.29 -1.82
CA THR A 245 27.73 5.95 -1.42
C THR A 245 27.92 5.01 -2.61
N THR A 246 27.55 5.48 -3.81
CA THR A 246 27.66 4.76 -5.07
C THR A 246 28.63 5.49 -6.00
N SER A 247 28.79 5.00 -7.23
CA SER A 247 29.64 5.60 -8.25
C SER A 247 28.90 5.71 -9.58
N ASP A 248 29.42 6.53 -10.50
CA ASP A 248 28.93 6.62 -11.88
C ASP A 248 28.71 5.24 -12.53
N GLU A 249 29.65 4.32 -12.32
CA GLU A 249 29.58 2.97 -12.88
C GLU A 249 28.44 2.18 -12.23
N VAL A 250 28.39 2.15 -10.91
CA VAL A 250 27.36 1.41 -10.16
C VAL A 250 25.97 1.92 -10.50
N LEU A 251 25.75 3.25 -10.53
CA LEU A 251 24.44 3.83 -10.84
C LEU A 251 23.97 3.51 -12.26
N ARG A 252 24.86 3.61 -13.26
CA ARG A 252 24.51 3.27 -14.65
C ARG A 252 24.24 1.77 -14.82
N ARG A 253 25.08 0.92 -14.22
CA ARG A 253 24.88 -0.54 -14.26
C ARG A 253 23.62 -0.94 -13.50
N SER A 254 23.28 -0.23 -12.43
CA SER A 254 22.03 -0.36 -11.70
C SER A 254 20.84 -0.10 -12.62
N MET A 255 20.71 1.09 -13.19
CA MET A 255 19.56 1.37 -14.07
C MET A 255 19.46 0.36 -15.22
N LYS A 256 20.59 0.01 -15.84
CA LYS A 256 20.62 -1.01 -16.90
C LYS A 256 20.08 -2.37 -16.42
N LEU A 257 20.48 -2.83 -15.23
CA LEU A 257 19.99 -4.09 -14.67
C LEU A 257 18.49 -4.02 -14.32
N ALA A 258 18.02 -2.89 -13.79
CA ALA A 258 16.60 -2.66 -13.53
C ALA A 258 15.77 -2.70 -14.83
N GLU A 259 16.28 -2.16 -15.93
CA GLU A 259 15.65 -2.25 -17.25
C GLU A 259 15.62 -3.70 -17.77
N GLU A 260 16.75 -4.41 -17.70
CA GLU A 260 16.88 -5.80 -18.17
C GLU A 260 15.95 -6.77 -17.42
N LEU A 261 15.76 -6.55 -16.11
CA LEU A 261 14.95 -7.42 -15.25
C LEU A 261 13.52 -6.87 -15.00
N ASP A 262 13.14 -5.78 -15.68
CA ASP A 262 11.87 -5.05 -15.51
C ASP A 262 11.55 -4.70 -14.04
N MET A 263 12.56 -4.28 -13.29
CA MET A 263 12.43 -3.88 -11.89
C MET A 263 12.16 -2.37 -11.75
N MET A 264 11.54 -2.02 -10.62
CA MET A 264 11.60 -0.67 -10.06
C MET A 264 13.04 -0.38 -9.61
N LEU A 265 13.46 0.89 -9.67
CA LEU A 265 14.68 1.38 -9.03
C LEU A 265 14.29 2.34 -7.91
N HIS A 266 14.81 2.14 -6.70
CA HIS A 266 14.51 3.01 -5.56
C HIS A 266 15.80 3.43 -4.85
N ILE A 267 15.93 4.73 -4.60
CA ILE A 267 17.18 5.37 -4.15
C ILE A 267 16.88 6.53 -3.18
N HIS A 268 17.73 6.73 -2.18
CA HIS A 268 17.75 7.95 -1.37
C HIS A 268 18.35 9.08 -2.18
N LEU A 269 17.61 10.19 -2.34
CA LEU A 269 18.04 11.29 -3.18
C LEU A 269 17.65 12.64 -2.59
N SER A 270 18.63 13.54 -2.52
CA SER A 270 18.44 14.92 -2.05
C SER A 270 17.83 14.98 -0.64
N GLU A 271 18.25 14.07 0.24
CA GLU A 271 17.73 13.94 1.61
C GLU A 271 18.12 15.13 2.48
N SER A 272 19.34 15.67 2.33
CA SER A 272 19.82 16.77 3.16
C SER A 272 20.70 17.75 2.40
N ALA A 273 20.84 18.97 2.93
CA ALA A 273 21.79 19.95 2.40
C ALA A 273 23.25 19.44 2.44
N GLY A 274 23.57 18.58 3.41
CA GLY A 274 24.88 17.92 3.51
C GLY A 274 25.15 16.97 2.34
N GLU A 275 24.16 16.15 1.98
CA GLU A 275 24.23 15.31 0.77
C GLU A 275 24.42 16.18 -0.48
N VAL A 276 23.65 17.26 -0.61
CA VAL A 276 23.73 18.14 -1.78
C VAL A 276 25.14 18.70 -1.94
N GLU A 277 25.74 19.21 -0.86
CA GLU A 277 27.11 19.75 -0.91
C GLU A 277 28.14 18.66 -1.20
N GLN A 278 27.97 17.47 -0.63
CA GLN A 278 28.83 16.33 -0.93
C GLN A 278 28.74 15.92 -2.41
N CYS A 279 27.53 15.85 -2.96
CA CYS A 279 27.31 15.56 -4.38
C CYS A 279 27.97 16.63 -5.27
N ARG A 280 27.85 17.91 -4.92
CA ARG A 280 28.51 19.01 -5.66
C ARG A 280 30.03 18.86 -5.62
N SER A 281 30.59 18.51 -4.47
CA SER A 281 32.03 18.29 -4.30
C SER A 281 32.54 17.11 -5.15
N LEU A 282 31.83 15.98 -5.12
CA LEU A 282 32.23 14.74 -5.79
C LEU A 282 31.94 14.74 -7.30
N HIS A 283 30.90 15.44 -7.76
CA HIS A 283 30.36 15.31 -9.12
C HIS A 283 30.37 16.61 -9.93
N GLY A 284 31.34 17.49 -9.65
CA GLY A 284 31.63 18.65 -10.50
C GLY A 284 30.57 19.76 -10.40
N GLY A 285 30.09 20.03 -9.18
CA GLY A 285 29.12 21.10 -8.89
C GLY A 285 27.66 20.73 -9.16
N ARG A 286 27.39 19.50 -9.61
CA ARG A 286 26.03 19.00 -9.81
C ARG A 286 25.33 18.73 -8.48
N ARG A 287 24.04 19.02 -8.44
CA ARG A 287 23.15 18.62 -7.34
C ARG A 287 22.61 17.20 -7.58
N PRO A 288 22.09 16.50 -6.54
CA PRO A 288 21.70 15.09 -6.64
C PRO A 288 20.74 14.78 -7.78
N VAL A 289 19.67 15.58 -7.98
CA VAL A 289 18.68 15.34 -9.04
C VAL A 289 19.30 15.50 -10.43
N GLY A 290 20.06 16.58 -10.63
CA GLY A 290 20.78 16.81 -11.89
C GLY A 290 21.81 15.70 -12.20
N TYR A 291 22.49 15.20 -11.17
CA TYR A 291 23.43 14.08 -11.31
C TYR A 291 22.71 12.75 -11.60
N ALA A 292 21.61 12.45 -10.90
CA ALA A 292 20.78 11.27 -11.15
C ALA A 292 20.24 11.24 -12.59
N ARG A 293 19.80 12.40 -13.12
CA ARG A 293 19.44 12.55 -14.54
C ARG A 293 20.62 12.20 -15.46
N ASP A 294 21.81 12.72 -15.20
CA ASP A 294 23.00 12.47 -16.03
C ASP A 294 23.43 10.98 -15.99
N MET A 295 23.12 10.27 -14.91
CA MET A 295 23.32 8.82 -14.79
C MET A 295 22.20 7.99 -15.43
N GLY A 296 21.17 8.62 -15.99
CA GLY A 296 20.02 7.95 -16.61
C GLY A 296 19.00 7.42 -15.61
N LEU A 297 19.10 7.81 -14.33
CA LEU A 297 18.22 7.28 -13.28
C LEU A 297 16.81 7.85 -13.33
N LEU A 298 16.63 9.04 -13.89
CA LEU A 298 15.39 9.80 -13.77
C LEU A 298 14.39 9.41 -14.86
N ASN A 299 13.56 8.39 -14.58
CA ASN A 299 12.49 7.91 -15.46
C ASN A 299 11.34 7.27 -14.63
N GLU A 300 10.31 6.76 -15.30
CA GLU A 300 9.12 6.12 -14.70
C GLU A 300 9.38 4.87 -13.82
N ARG A 301 10.59 4.31 -13.84
CA ARG A 301 10.99 3.20 -12.96
C ARG A 301 11.52 3.69 -11.61
N ALA A 302 11.89 4.97 -11.52
CA ALA A 302 12.57 5.51 -10.37
C ALA A 302 11.60 5.97 -9.28
N VAL A 303 11.92 5.57 -8.05
CA VAL A 303 11.28 6.01 -6.81
C VAL A 303 12.35 6.69 -5.96
N LEU A 304 12.12 7.97 -5.65
CA LEU A 304 13.09 8.84 -5.01
C LEU A 304 12.67 9.07 -3.55
N ALA A 305 13.39 8.47 -2.60
CA ALA A 305 13.12 8.67 -1.18
C ALA A 305 13.62 10.04 -0.70
N HIS A 306 12.87 10.64 0.21
CA HIS A 306 13.12 11.93 0.89
C HIS A 306 12.87 13.18 0.05
N MET A 307 13.73 13.47 -0.93
CA MET A 307 13.64 14.65 -1.81
C MET A 307 13.42 15.98 -1.07
N VAL A 308 14.22 16.23 -0.04
CA VAL A 308 14.08 17.37 0.87
C VAL A 308 14.67 18.66 0.29
N ASP A 309 15.95 18.63 -0.10
CA ASP A 309 16.66 19.78 -0.62
C ASP A 309 16.61 19.77 -2.14
N VAL A 310 15.58 20.39 -2.71
CA VAL A 310 15.34 20.44 -4.17
C VAL A 310 14.98 21.85 -4.62
N THR A 311 15.54 22.27 -5.76
CA THR A 311 15.18 23.55 -6.40
C THR A 311 13.92 23.42 -7.27
N ASP A 312 13.39 24.55 -7.73
CA ASP A 312 12.26 24.56 -8.67
C ASP A 312 12.60 23.84 -9.98
N GLU A 313 13.81 24.06 -10.51
CA GLU A 313 14.26 23.40 -11.73
C GLU A 313 14.43 21.88 -11.54
N GLU A 314 14.86 21.43 -10.35
CA GLU A 314 14.95 20.00 -10.04
C GLU A 314 13.56 19.35 -9.92
N LEU A 315 12.57 20.07 -9.37
CA LEU A 315 11.19 19.61 -9.33
C LEU A 315 10.59 19.46 -10.73
N GLU A 316 10.87 20.41 -11.63
CA GLU A 316 10.44 20.33 -13.03
C GLU A 316 11.05 19.11 -13.75
N LEU A 317 12.34 18.82 -13.50
CA LEU A 317 13.00 17.64 -14.05
C LEU A 317 12.34 16.35 -13.55
N VAL A 318 12.05 16.25 -12.25
CA VAL A 318 11.38 15.07 -11.67
C VAL A 318 9.99 14.90 -12.26
N ALA A 319 9.19 15.98 -12.32
CA ALA A 319 7.86 15.94 -12.91
C ALA A 319 7.87 15.48 -14.39
N ALA A 320 8.82 15.99 -15.18
CA ALA A 320 8.94 15.63 -16.60
C ALA A 320 9.41 14.19 -16.84
N SER A 321 10.06 13.57 -15.85
CA SER A 321 10.66 12.24 -15.99
C SER A 321 9.69 11.07 -15.78
N GLY A 322 8.58 11.31 -15.08
CA GLY A 322 7.68 10.26 -14.61
C GLY A 322 8.14 9.53 -13.34
N ALA A 323 9.29 9.90 -12.75
CA ALA A 323 9.72 9.35 -11.47
C ALA A 323 8.73 9.68 -10.34
N ALA A 324 8.63 8.79 -9.36
CA ALA A 324 7.82 8.98 -8.16
C ALA A 324 8.69 9.39 -6.96
N VAL A 325 8.07 10.02 -5.95
CA VAL A 325 8.73 10.45 -4.72
C VAL A 325 8.10 9.78 -3.52
N VAL A 326 8.92 9.43 -2.51
CA VAL A 326 8.46 8.99 -1.20
C VAL A 326 8.82 10.04 -0.16
N HIS A 327 7.81 10.62 0.47
CA HIS A 327 8.00 11.57 1.55
C HIS A 327 8.06 10.86 2.91
N ASN A 328 9.17 11.06 3.61
CA ASN A 328 9.47 10.45 4.91
C ASN A 328 9.48 11.52 6.03
N PRO A 329 8.33 12.12 6.40
CA PRO A 329 8.28 13.33 7.21
C PRO A 329 8.91 13.18 8.60
N VAL A 330 8.66 12.05 9.28
CA VAL A 330 9.16 11.85 10.65
C VAL A 330 10.69 11.76 10.64
N SER A 331 11.24 10.93 9.75
CA SER A 331 12.70 10.78 9.61
C SER A 331 13.38 12.09 9.20
N ASN A 332 12.85 12.78 8.19
CA ASN A 332 13.39 14.06 7.74
C ASN A 332 13.48 15.10 8.86
N LEU A 333 12.51 15.11 9.78
CA LEU A 333 12.52 16.01 10.94
C LEU A 333 13.44 15.49 12.05
N LYS A 334 13.40 14.19 12.37
CA LYS A 334 14.19 13.59 13.46
C LYS A 334 15.69 13.67 13.20
N LEU A 335 16.12 13.50 11.96
CA LEU A 335 17.52 13.63 11.54
C LEU A 335 17.92 15.08 11.18
N ALA A 336 17.00 16.03 11.32
CA ALA A 336 17.16 17.42 10.92
C ALA A 336 17.59 17.60 9.45
N SER A 337 17.19 16.66 8.58
CA SER A 337 17.46 16.70 7.14
C SER A 337 16.74 17.87 6.46
N GLY A 338 15.51 18.19 6.91
CA GLY A 338 14.78 19.40 6.53
C GLY A 338 13.31 19.18 6.20
N PHE A 339 12.74 20.10 5.42
CA PHE A 339 11.31 20.13 5.07
C PHE A 339 11.11 19.88 3.58
N ALA A 340 10.69 18.67 3.20
CA ALA A 340 10.41 18.37 1.80
C ALA A 340 9.24 19.22 1.26
N ARG A 341 9.38 19.71 0.03
CA ARG A 341 8.42 20.61 -0.64
C ARG A 341 7.22 19.85 -1.24
N VAL A 342 6.58 19.01 -0.44
CA VAL A 342 5.55 18.04 -0.88
C VAL A 342 4.36 18.72 -1.56
N ARG A 343 3.92 19.87 -1.07
CA ARG A 343 2.84 20.64 -1.71
C ARG A 343 3.22 20.98 -3.15
N ASP A 344 4.45 21.46 -3.35
CA ASP A 344 4.94 21.92 -4.64
C ASP A 344 5.13 20.72 -5.59
N MET A 345 5.64 19.58 -5.08
CA MET A 345 5.73 18.33 -5.83
C MET A 345 4.36 17.85 -6.35
N VAL A 346 3.36 17.81 -5.46
CA VAL A 346 1.99 17.40 -5.82
C VAL A 346 1.38 18.36 -6.83
N GLN A 347 1.58 19.68 -6.66
CA GLN A 347 1.09 20.69 -7.61
C GLN A 347 1.77 20.60 -8.98
N ALA A 348 3.05 20.20 -9.02
CA ALA A 348 3.80 19.94 -10.25
C ALA A 348 3.40 18.62 -10.93
N GLY A 349 2.51 17.81 -10.33
CA GLY A 349 2.05 16.54 -10.87
C GLY A 349 2.99 15.36 -10.61
N VAL A 350 3.97 15.52 -9.72
CA VAL A 350 4.84 14.42 -9.28
C VAL A 350 4.00 13.43 -8.46
N PRO A 351 4.04 12.11 -8.76
CA PRO A 351 3.44 11.11 -7.89
C PRO A 351 4.19 11.08 -6.56
N VAL A 352 3.50 11.43 -5.46
CA VAL A 352 4.10 11.42 -4.11
C VAL A 352 3.39 10.40 -3.24
N SER A 353 4.17 9.57 -2.57
CA SER A 353 3.75 8.56 -1.60
C SER A 353 4.34 8.88 -0.22
N LEU A 354 3.96 8.11 0.80
CA LEU A 354 4.46 8.26 2.16
C LEU A 354 5.28 7.04 2.59
N GLY A 355 6.35 7.29 3.34
CA GLY A 355 7.17 6.25 3.96
C GLY A 355 7.49 6.58 5.41
N THR A 356 7.73 5.54 6.21
CA THR A 356 8.14 5.72 7.61
C THR A 356 9.66 5.83 7.76
N ASP A 357 10.42 5.38 6.76
CA ASP A 357 11.85 5.06 6.90
C ASP A 357 12.04 3.93 7.96
N GLY A 358 13.26 3.68 8.42
CA GLY A 358 13.60 2.70 9.43
C GLY A 358 13.17 3.12 10.85
N ALA A 359 12.89 2.12 11.70
CA ALA A 359 12.51 2.35 13.10
C ALA A 359 13.63 2.96 13.98
N CYS A 360 14.81 3.20 13.42
CA CYS A 360 15.92 3.87 14.10
C CYS A 360 15.97 5.40 13.83
N SER A 361 15.25 5.89 12.81
CA SER A 361 15.16 7.31 12.45
C SER A 361 13.73 7.85 12.52
N ASN A 362 12.75 7.06 12.98
CA ASN A 362 11.35 7.48 13.11
C ASN A 362 10.89 7.80 14.56
N ASN A 363 10.60 6.87 15.47
CA ASN A 363 11.01 5.47 15.59
C ASN A 363 9.81 4.48 15.64
N SER A 364 8.70 4.78 14.94
CA SER A 364 7.53 3.89 14.75
C SER A 364 7.40 3.46 13.28
N LEU A 365 6.61 2.41 13.01
CA LEU A 365 6.15 2.06 11.65
C LEU A 365 4.65 2.37 11.49
N ASP A 366 4.18 3.46 12.11
CA ASP A 366 2.78 3.90 12.07
C ASP A 366 2.53 4.88 10.90
N MET A 367 1.79 4.41 9.91
CA MET A 367 1.41 5.22 8.74
C MET A 367 0.36 6.30 9.05
N PHE A 368 -0.44 6.15 10.11
CA PHE A 368 -1.38 7.22 10.53
C PHE A 368 -0.63 8.42 11.09
N GLU A 369 0.39 8.18 11.92
CA GLU A 369 1.28 9.22 12.42
C GLU A 369 1.99 9.94 11.25
N THR A 370 2.57 9.16 10.33
CA THR A 370 3.27 9.66 9.15
C THR A 370 2.36 10.50 8.26
N MET A 371 1.15 10.03 7.98
CA MET A 371 0.15 10.71 7.17
C MET A 371 -0.34 12.01 7.81
N LYS A 372 -0.63 11.99 9.11
CA LYS A 372 -1.00 13.19 9.86
C LYS A 372 0.11 14.22 9.83
N LEU A 373 1.35 13.80 10.09
CA LEU A 373 2.50 14.69 10.11
C LEU A 373 2.73 15.33 8.74
N ALA A 374 2.73 14.55 7.65
CA ALA A 374 2.83 15.10 6.29
C ALA A 374 1.79 16.20 6.03
N ALA A 375 0.52 15.93 6.38
CA ALA A 375 -0.59 16.86 6.14
C ALA A 375 -0.45 18.17 6.92
N ILE A 376 -0.06 18.13 8.20
CA ILE A 376 0.04 19.35 9.02
C ILE A 376 1.38 20.08 8.81
N LEU A 377 2.46 19.35 8.51
CA LEU A 377 3.77 19.90 8.23
C LEU A 377 3.73 20.78 6.98
N ALA A 378 3.09 20.29 5.90
CA ALA A 378 2.91 21.06 4.68
C ALA A 378 2.22 22.41 4.95
N LYS A 379 1.16 22.41 5.78
CA LYS A 379 0.42 23.63 6.16
C LYS A 379 1.27 24.60 6.98
N GLY A 380 1.95 24.08 8.00
CA GLY A 380 2.79 24.88 8.89
C GLY A 380 3.96 25.51 8.17
N TYR A 381 4.65 24.73 7.32
CA TYR A 381 5.79 25.19 6.54
C TYR A 381 5.38 26.24 5.49
N SER A 382 4.25 26.03 4.79
CA SER A 382 3.82 26.95 3.73
C SER A 382 3.04 28.18 4.20
N GLY A 383 2.62 28.22 5.48
CA GLY A 383 1.71 29.25 5.99
C GLY A 383 0.31 29.23 5.37
N ASP A 384 -0.07 28.10 4.76
CA ASP A 384 -1.33 27.93 4.03
C ASP A 384 -2.09 26.72 4.58
N ALA A 385 -3.19 26.97 5.28
CA ALA A 385 -4.01 25.93 5.91
C ALA A 385 -4.68 24.98 4.89
N THR A 386 -4.73 25.35 3.61
CA THR A 386 -5.28 24.51 2.53
C THR A 386 -4.24 23.58 1.91
N ALA A 387 -2.95 23.76 2.22
CA ALA A 387 -1.87 22.92 1.71
C ALA A 387 -2.06 21.46 2.15
N LEU A 388 -1.91 20.54 1.20
CA LEU A 388 -2.04 19.09 1.40
C LEU A 388 -3.32 18.70 2.20
N PRO A 389 -4.52 18.85 1.62
CA PRO A 389 -5.77 18.52 2.31
C PRO A 389 -5.81 17.04 2.70
N ALA A 390 -6.65 16.68 3.67
CA ALA A 390 -6.76 15.31 4.19
C ALA A 390 -6.92 14.27 3.06
N MET A 391 -7.74 14.60 2.06
CA MET A 391 -7.94 13.72 0.92
C MET A 391 -6.66 13.41 0.15
N GLN A 392 -5.81 14.41 -0.06
CA GLN A 392 -4.54 14.22 -0.74
C GLN A 392 -3.59 13.39 0.12
N ALA A 393 -3.51 13.67 1.44
CA ALA A 393 -2.69 12.88 2.35
C ALA A 393 -3.12 11.40 2.40
N LEU A 394 -4.42 11.14 2.45
CA LEU A 394 -4.95 9.77 2.40
C LEU A 394 -4.62 9.08 1.08
N LYS A 395 -4.75 9.76 -0.06
CA LYS A 395 -4.36 9.23 -1.37
C LYS A 395 -2.87 8.84 -1.40
N MET A 396 -1.99 9.69 -0.85
CA MET A 396 -0.55 9.39 -0.75
C MET A 396 -0.25 8.15 0.09
N ALA A 397 -1.05 7.88 1.13
CA ALA A 397 -0.95 6.68 1.97
C ALA A 397 -1.65 5.44 1.39
N THR A 398 -2.38 5.57 0.28
CA THR A 398 -3.20 4.49 -0.32
C THR A 398 -3.00 4.44 -1.85
N ALA A 399 -3.96 4.92 -2.64
CA ALA A 399 -3.99 4.76 -4.10
C ALA A 399 -2.79 5.37 -4.85
N GLU A 400 -2.22 6.49 -4.38
CA GLU A 400 -1.02 7.08 -5.00
C GLU A 400 0.23 6.28 -4.61
N GLY A 401 0.34 5.88 -3.34
CA GLY A 401 1.40 4.97 -2.89
C GLY A 401 1.35 3.62 -3.60
N ALA A 402 0.18 3.15 -4.02
CA ALA A 402 0.00 1.88 -4.71
C ALA A 402 0.60 1.84 -6.12
N ARG A 403 0.79 3.00 -6.75
CA ARG A 403 1.27 3.10 -8.13
C ARG A 403 2.63 2.45 -8.32
N ILE A 404 3.49 2.51 -7.30
CA ILE A 404 4.84 1.94 -7.35
C ILE A 404 4.85 0.40 -7.34
N PHE A 405 3.77 -0.24 -6.86
CA PHE A 405 3.64 -1.71 -6.79
C PHE A 405 3.16 -2.34 -8.11
N ARG A 406 2.85 -1.53 -9.14
CA ARG A 406 2.33 -1.97 -10.45
C ARG A 406 1.18 -2.99 -10.34
N THR A 407 0.37 -2.88 -9.28
CA THR A 407 -0.75 -3.79 -8.98
C THR A 407 -2.07 -3.05 -9.21
N PRO A 408 -2.82 -3.33 -10.29
CA PRO A 408 -4.04 -2.59 -10.61
C PRO A 408 -5.06 -2.61 -9.47
N GLY A 409 -5.59 -1.44 -9.12
CA GLY A 409 -6.61 -1.27 -8.09
C GLY A 409 -6.10 -1.33 -6.64
N LEU A 410 -4.83 -1.65 -6.39
CA LEU A 410 -4.26 -1.60 -5.04
C LEU A 410 -4.44 -0.20 -4.42
N GLY A 411 -4.69 -0.15 -3.11
CA GLY A 411 -4.98 1.11 -2.40
C GLY A 411 -6.40 1.64 -2.63
N THR A 412 -7.30 0.84 -3.21
CA THR A 412 -8.73 1.15 -3.37
C THR A 412 -9.60 -0.07 -3.04
N LEU A 413 -10.87 0.14 -2.70
CA LEU A 413 -11.87 -0.93 -2.52
C LEU A 413 -12.87 -0.89 -3.69
N VAL A 414 -12.43 -1.29 -4.87
CA VAL A 414 -13.26 -1.36 -6.09
C VAL A 414 -13.24 -2.77 -6.68
N PRO A 415 -14.28 -3.19 -7.43
CA PRO A 415 -14.27 -4.47 -8.12
C PRO A 415 -13.00 -4.72 -8.94
N GLY A 416 -12.43 -5.91 -8.80
CA GLY A 416 -11.20 -6.35 -9.46
C GLY A 416 -9.91 -6.00 -8.72
N ALA A 417 -9.93 -5.06 -7.77
CA ALA A 417 -8.78 -4.74 -6.92
C ALA A 417 -8.44 -5.92 -5.98
N PRO A 418 -7.17 -6.06 -5.56
CA PRO A 418 -6.83 -6.98 -4.48
C PRO A 418 -7.56 -6.55 -3.19
N ALA A 419 -8.04 -7.53 -2.43
CA ALA A 419 -8.75 -7.30 -1.17
C ALA A 419 -7.76 -6.96 -0.02
N ASP A 420 -7.08 -5.82 -0.16
CA ASP A 420 -6.15 -5.25 0.81
C ASP A 420 -6.88 -4.14 1.59
N MET A 421 -7.35 -4.43 2.80
CA MET A 421 -8.25 -3.55 3.56
C MET A 421 -7.99 -3.57 5.06
N ILE A 422 -8.37 -2.49 5.73
CA ILE A 422 -8.26 -2.32 7.18
C ILE A 422 -9.54 -1.76 7.77
N ALA A 423 -9.72 -1.89 9.08
CA ALA A 423 -10.84 -1.26 9.78
C ALA A 423 -10.42 -0.53 11.06
N LEU A 424 -11.01 0.65 11.26
CA LEU A 424 -10.81 1.51 12.42
C LEU A 424 -12.01 1.43 13.37
N ASN A 425 -11.76 1.25 14.67
CA ASN A 425 -12.80 1.16 15.69
C ASN A 425 -13.43 2.53 15.96
N LEU A 426 -14.71 2.72 15.60
CA LEU A 426 -15.41 3.99 15.80
C LEU A 426 -15.97 4.17 17.20
N ASP A 427 -15.82 3.18 18.08
CA ASP A 427 -16.14 3.31 19.50
C ASP A 427 -15.04 4.06 20.29
N GLU A 428 -13.87 4.31 19.68
CA GLU A 428 -12.78 5.02 20.33
C GLU A 428 -13.10 6.52 20.55
N PRO A 429 -12.76 7.10 21.72
CA PRO A 429 -13.12 8.47 22.06
C PRO A 429 -12.60 9.53 21.09
N ASN A 430 -11.45 9.32 20.46
CA ASN A 430 -10.87 10.24 19.48
C ASN A 430 -11.60 10.23 18.12
N LEU A 431 -12.46 9.25 17.86
CA LEU A 431 -13.18 9.08 16.59
C LEU A 431 -14.68 9.41 16.67
N CYS A 432 -15.12 10.01 17.80
CA CYS A 432 -16.51 10.39 18.03
C CYS A 432 -16.65 11.88 18.43
N PRO A 433 -17.58 12.66 17.85
CA PRO A 433 -18.50 12.30 16.76
C PRO A 433 -17.85 12.36 15.38
N MET A 434 -18.33 11.52 14.46
CA MET A 434 -17.83 11.48 13.09
C MET A 434 -18.62 12.40 12.14
N PHE A 435 -17.94 13.45 11.65
CA PHE A 435 -18.48 14.35 10.61
C PHE A 435 -17.97 14.04 9.21
N ASN A 436 -16.75 13.50 9.10
CA ASN A 436 -16.07 13.25 7.83
C ASN A 436 -15.03 12.13 8.03
N GLU A 437 -15.21 11.03 7.30
CA GLU A 437 -14.39 9.81 7.40
C GLU A 437 -12.92 10.09 7.05
N THR A 438 -12.66 10.81 5.97
CA THR A 438 -11.30 11.16 5.55
C THR A 438 -10.59 12.03 6.59
N SER A 439 -11.29 13.02 7.14
CA SER A 439 -10.77 13.87 8.20
C SER A 439 -10.41 13.05 9.44
N HIS A 440 -11.26 12.08 9.80
CA HIS A 440 -10.99 11.17 10.91
C HIS A 440 -9.78 10.27 10.64
N ALA A 441 -9.71 9.66 9.46
CA ALA A 441 -8.58 8.83 9.05
C ALA A 441 -7.25 9.59 9.10
N VAL A 442 -7.22 10.87 8.72
CA VAL A 442 -5.96 11.64 8.63
C VAL A 442 -5.61 12.39 9.92
N TYR A 443 -6.57 13.05 10.56
CA TYR A 443 -6.27 14.01 11.63
C TYR A 443 -6.56 13.47 13.04
N ALA A 444 -7.44 12.48 13.17
CA ALA A 444 -7.91 11.97 14.46
C ALA A 444 -7.42 10.56 14.80
N SER A 445 -7.28 9.70 13.79
CA SER A 445 -6.89 8.30 13.94
C SER A 445 -5.40 8.14 14.24
N SER A 446 -5.08 6.99 14.83
CA SER A 446 -3.74 6.44 15.04
C SER A 446 -3.73 4.96 14.72
N GLY A 447 -2.56 4.34 14.60
CA GLY A 447 -2.47 2.89 14.39
C GLY A 447 -3.11 2.05 15.50
N LYS A 448 -3.35 2.62 16.69
CA LYS A 448 -4.03 1.92 17.80
C LYS A 448 -5.52 1.72 17.56
N ASP A 449 -6.12 2.55 16.71
CA ASP A 449 -7.54 2.49 16.38
C ASP A 449 -7.82 1.38 15.35
N CYS A 450 -6.77 0.82 14.72
CA CYS A 450 -6.89 -0.28 13.77
C CYS A 450 -7.16 -1.60 14.49
N VAL A 451 -8.27 -2.24 14.12
CA VAL A 451 -8.73 -3.52 14.70
C VAL A 451 -8.72 -4.66 13.70
N PHE A 452 -8.46 -4.39 12.42
CA PHE A 452 -8.53 -5.40 11.37
C PHE A 452 -7.58 -5.05 10.24
N THR A 453 -6.82 -6.04 9.76
CA THR A 453 -5.96 -5.93 8.58
C THR A 453 -6.01 -7.19 7.74
N MET A 454 -6.23 -7.00 6.45
CA MET A 454 -6.34 -8.04 5.44
C MET A 454 -5.49 -7.71 4.22
N VAL A 455 -4.83 -8.72 3.66
CA VAL A 455 -4.08 -8.63 2.40
C VAL A 455 -4.56 -9.73 1.46
N GLU A 456 -5.01 -9.36 0.27
CA GLU A 456 -5.48 -10.25 -0.78
C GLU A 456 -6.48 -11.31 -0.24
N GLY A 457 -7.45 -10.86 0.56
CA GLY A 457 -8.48 -11.72 1.15
C GLY A 457 -8.06 -12.51 2.39
N ARG A 458 -6.77 -12.51 2.75
CA ARG A 458 -6.24 -13.19 3.94
C ARG A 458 -6.23 -12.24 5.14
N ILE A 459 -6.97 -12.59 6.19
CA ILE A 459 -6.95 -11.85 7.47
C ILE A 459 -5.61 -12.10 8.17
N LEU A 460 -4.86 -11.04 8.44
CA LEU A 460 -3.54 -11.11 9.08
C LEU A 460 -3.58 -10.65 10.55
N TYR A 461 -4.45 -9.68 10.85
CA TYR A 461 -4.67 -9.14 12.18
C TYR A 461 -6.16 -8.87 12.41
N ASP A 462 -6.65 -9.26 13.58
CA ASP A 462 -8.06 -9.15 13.93
C ASP A 462 -8.27 -9.01 15.44
N HIS A 463 -8.77 -7.86 15.88
CA HIS A 463 -9.09 -7.52 17.28
C HIS A 463 -8.00 -7.93 18.28
N GLY A 464 -6.76 -7.55 18.01
CA GLY A 464 -5.61 -7.84 18.88
C GLY A 464 -4.95 -9.20 18.65
N ILE A 465 -5.43 -9.99 17.69
CA ILE A 465 -4.92 -11.33 17.39
C ILE A 465 -4.19 -11.32 16.04
N TYR A 466 -2.93 -11.75 16.03
CA TYR A 466 -2.19 -12.08 14.81
C TYR A 466 -2.49 -13.52 14.41
N THR A 467 -2.87 -13.75 13.16
CA THR A 467 -3.44 -15.04 12.73
C THR A 467 -2.43 -16.18 12.60
N ASP A 468 -1.12 -15.88 12.61
CA ASP A 468 -0.07 -16.89 12.60
C ASP A 468 0.29 -17.43 14.01
N GLY A 469 -0.11 -16.73 15.08
CA GLY A 469 0.18 -17.10 16.46
C GLY A 469 1.64 -16.97 16.91
N LEU A 470 2.53 -16.34 16.11
CA LEU A 470 3.99 -16.34 16.36
C LEU A 470 4.53 -15.02 16.92
N TYR A 471 3.66 -14.05 17.18
CA TYR A 471 4.04 -12.74 17.71
C TYR A 471 4.75 -12.83 19.07
N ALA A 472 4.23 -13.63 20.00
CA ALA A 472 4.77 -13.71 21.35
C ALA A 472 6.23 -14.20 21.36
N ASP A 473 6.53 -15.23 20.57
CA ASP A 473 7.88 -15.79 20.42
C ASP A 473 8.81 -14.81 19.73
N THR A 474 8.36 -14.19 18.64
CA THR A 474 9.11 -13.16 17.91
C THR A 474 9.46 -11.98 18.84
N ALA A 475 8.50 -11.50 19.62
CA ALA A 475 8.71 -10.40 20.56
C ALA A 475 9.64 -10.79 21.71
N ALA A 476 9.61 -12.04 22.18
CA ALA A 476 10.54 -12.54 23.18
C ALA A 476 11.98 -12.55 22.64
N GLU A 477 12.21 -13.16 21.47
CA GLU A 477 13.54 -13.20 20.84
C GLU A 477 14.07 -11.78 20.53
N MET A 478 13.21 -10.84 20.10
CA MET A 478 13.63 -9.47 19.80
C MET A 478 14.15 -8.72 21.03
N ARG A 479 13.58 -8.97 22.21
CA ARG A 479 14.05 -8.34 23.45
C ARG A 479 15.46 -8.79 23.83
N ASP A 480 15.83 -10.00 23.46
CA ASP A 480 17.17 -10.54 23.74
C ASP A 480 18.25 -9.95 22.83
N LEU A 481 17.88 -9.40 21.66
CA LEU A 481 18.85 -8.78 20.72
C LEU A 481 19.54 -7.53 21.27
N VAL A 482 19.01 -6.88 22.31
CA VAL A 482 19.65 -5.71 22.92
C VAL A 482 21.10 -6.01 23.35
N LYS A 483 21.38 -7.22 23.85
CA LYS A 483 22.72 -7.64 24.25
C LYS A 483 23.67 -7.75 23.05
N TRP A 484 23.15 -8.33 21.95
CA TRP A 484 23.89 -8.50 20.70
C TRP A 484 24.25 -7.14 20.06
N VAL A 485 23.29 -6.20 20.03
CA VAL A 485 23.53 -4.84 19.53
C VAL A 485 24.62 -4.14 20.33
N LYS A 486 24.57 -4.23 21.66
CA LYS A 486 25.51 -3.57 22.58
C LYS A 486 26.89 -4.24 22.70
N ASN A 487 27.19 -5.30 21.94
CA ASN A 487 28.44 -6.07 22.07
C ASN A 487 28.71 -6.52 23.52
N SER A 488 27.66 -6.92 24.24
CA SER A 488 27.78 -7.24 25.68
C SER A 488 28.11 -8.71 25.98
N ASP A 489 28.54 -9.49 24.97
CA ASP A 489 29.08 -10.86 25.11
C ASP A 489 30.21 -11.11 24.12
#